data_AF-A0A7Y3LR06-F1
#
_entry.id   AF-A0A7Y3LR06-F1
#
_cell.length_a   1.000
_cell.length_b   1.000
_cell.length_c   1.000
_cell.angle_alpha   90.00
_cell.angle_beta   90.00
_cell.angle_gamma   90.00
#
_symmetry.space_group_name_H-M   'P 1'
#
loop_
_entity.id
_entity.type
_entity.pdbx_description
1 polymer ?
#
loop_
_entity_poly.entity_id
_entity_poly.type
_entity_poly.pdbx_seq_one_letter_code
_entity_poly.pdbx_strand_id
1 'polypeptide(L)'
;MPKTAFPHPGSTTAPGPMASLAGLLREWLPRQRWFAGKDRPVTDLSLLSMTELFPGCLHLLVQTGHAAVPAPGGGTATAGDCYQLLLGVRKHLSPRLGRALIGRAEAGPLAGLTVYDALQDPRVAQLLLERLRRPGAAGPLCFEADPSVSVPAGLAPRMLDAEQSNSSLVYGDSFILKVFRRVQPGVNPDLEVPGALAGEGCRRVPAPVAWFRTTHPQEATLGVLQPFLPAASDGWTLALQALASGDDFTAQAHELGHATAEVHLALAAAFPSRAHAENGRTATAMTERLAAAAHCVPALQPYVPALRTAFDALTTCDPGPPAQRIHGDLHLGQVLRAGREWFVIDFEGEPSRPLAERRSTHSPVRDIAGMLRSFDYAARQRRPWRPEWARRCREAYCAGYASLAGWDPRKKHGLLRAYETDRAVYEVLYEARHRPDWLPVPMAAIERLAVRGA
;
A
#
# COMPACT_ATOMS: atom_id res chain seq x y z
N MET A 1 -21.85 -14.29 -24.21
CA MET A 1 -21.89 -14.63 -22.77
C MET A 1 -20.46 -14.90 -22.31
N PRO A 2 -19.99 -14.28 -21.22
CA PRO A 2 -18.67 -14.57 -20.65
C PRO A 2 -18.61 -16.02 -20.15
N LYS A 3 -17.50 -16.72 -20.40
CA LYS A 3 -17.27 -18.07 -19.91
C LYS A 3 -16.59 -18.00 -18.55
N THR A 4 -17.20 -18.61 -17.54
CA THR A 4 -16.65 -18.69 -16.19
C THR A 4 -16.47 -20.16 -15.81
N ALA A 5 -15.32 -20.49 -15.23
CA ALA A 5 -15.04 -21.82 -14.71
C ALA A 5 -14.72 -21.74 -13.21
N PHE A 6 -15.39 -22.57 -12.41
CA PHE A 6 -15.11 -22.76 -11.00
C PHE A 6 -14.48 -24.14 -10.81
N PRO A 7 -13.21 -24.25 -10.38
CA PRO A 7 -12.63 -25.54 -10.05
C PRO A 7 -13.21 -26.05 -8.72
N HIS A 8 -13.76 -27.27 -8.71
CA HIS A 8 -14.13 -27.98 -7.49
C HIS A 8 -12.93 -28.76 -6.94
N PRO A 9 -12.72 -28.84 -5.61
CA PRO A 9 -11.57 -29.54 -5.01
C PRO A 9 -11.53 -31.07 -5.18
N GLY A 10 -12.30 -31.68 -6.10
CA GLY A 10 -12.48 -33.13 -6.11
C GLY A 10 -12.89 -33.82 -7.42
N SER A 11 -12.84 -33.18 -8.60
CA SER A 11 -13.19 -33.88 -9.84
C SER A 11 -12.03 -33.91 -10.86
N THR A 12 -11.35 -35.05 -10.91
CA THR A 12 -10.56 -35.52 -12.05
C THR A 12 -11.49 -35.80 -13.23
N THR A 13 -11.48 -35.00 -14.30
CA THR A 13 -12.00 -35.44 -15.64
C THR A 13 -11.68 -34.55 -16.85
N ALA A 14 -11.04 -33.38 -16.69
CA ALA A 14 -10.38 -32.69 -17.81
C ALA A 14 -9.19 -31.87 -17.29
N PRO A 15 -8.05 -31.79 -18.01
CA PRO A 15 -6.97 -30.91 -17.61
C PRO A 15 -7.47 -29.46 -17.68
N GLY A 16 -7.72 -28.87 -16.50
CA GLY A 16 -8.15 -27.49 -16.38
C GLY A 16 -7.10 -26.52 -16.95
N PRO A 17 -7.44 -25.23 -17.09
CA PRO A 17 -6.52 -24.19 -17.61
C PRO A 17 -5.16 -24.14 -16.90
N MET A 18 -5.06 -24.61 -15.64
CA MET A 18 -3.78 -24.73 -14.94
C MET A 18 -2.80 -25.74 -15.56
N ALA A 19 -3.28 -26.74 -16.29
CA ALA A 19 -2.41 -27.62 -17.08
C ALA A 19 -1.62 -26.84 -18.14
N SER A 20 -2.15 -25.71 -18.61
CA SER A 20 -1.46 -24.81 -19.55
C SER A 20 -0.65 -23.72 -18.86
N LEU A 21 -1.10 -23.24 -17.69
CA LEU A 21 -0.60 -22.00 -17.09
C LEU A 21 0.38 -22.21 -15.92
N ALA A 22 0.32 -23.34 -15.21
CA ALA A 22 1.03 -23.48 -13.94
C ALA A 22 2.55 -23.33 -14.08
N GLY A 23 3.17 -23.96 -15.07
CA GLY A 23 4.62 -23.83 -15.31
C GLY A 23 5.02 -22.38 -15.61
N LEU A 24 4.33 -21.75 -16.56
CA LEU A 24 4.56 -20.36 -16.97
C LEU A 24 4.43 -19.39 -15.78
N LEU A 25 3.37 -19.53 -14.98
CA LEU A 25 3.11 -18.64 -13.85
C LEU A 25 4.08 -18.86 -12.69
N ARG A 26 4.54 -20.09 -12.42
CA ARG A 26 5.56 -20.36 -11.39
C ARG A 26 6.87 -19.66 -11.67
N GLU A 27 7.26 -19.55 -12.94
CA GLU A 27 8.48 -18.84 -13.34
C GLU A 27 8.29 -17.32 -13.41
N TRP A 28 7.12 -16.88 -13.87
CA TRP A 28 6.85 -15.47 -14.11
C TRP A 28 6.51 -14.69 -12.83
N LEU A 29 5.72 -15.25 -11.91
CA LEU A 29 5.28 -14.58 -10.68
C LEU A 29 6.44 -14.06 -9.81
N PRO A 30 7.49 -14.86 -9.50
CA PRO A 30 8.61 -14.39 -8.66
C PRO A 30 9.40 -13.23 -9.27
N ARG A 31 9.36 -13.06 -10.60
CA ARG A 31 10.02 -11.97 -11.32
C ARG A 31 9.25 -10.66 -11.22
N GLN A 32 8.00 -10.69 -10.76
CA GLN A 32 7.16 -9.50 -10.68
C GLN A 32 7.53 -8.66 -9.46
N ARG A 33 7.58 -7.34 -9.66
CA ARG A 33 7.91 -6.40 -8.58
C ARG A 33 6.95 -6.50 -7.38
N TRP A 34 5.67 -6.76 -7.64
CA TRP A 34 4.56 -6.79 -6.69
C TRP A 34 4.38 -8.15 -6.01
N PHE A 35 5.15 -9.16 -6.40
CA PHE A 35 5.10 -10.47 -5.77
C PHE A 35 5.75 -10.40 -4.38
N ALA A 36 5.00 -10.77 -3.34
CA ALA A 36 5.46 -10.64 -1.96
C ALA A 36 6.42 -11.77 -1.53
N GLY A 37 6.34 -12.94 -2.17
CA GLY A 37 7.09 -14.14 -1.79
C GLY A 37 8.48 -14.26 -2.43
N LYS A 38 9.19 -13.16 -2.75
CA LYS A 38 10.46 -13.22 -3.51
C LYS A 38 11.54 -14.10 -2.86
N ASP A 39 11.50 -14.22 -1.55
CA ASP A 39 12.47 -15.01 -0.77
C ASP A 39 12.09 -16.49 -0.66
N ARG A 40 10.98 -16.93 -1.28
CA ARG A 40 10.46 -18.31 -1.17
C ARG A 40 10.09 -18.85 -2.55
N PRO A 41 10.55 -20.05 -2.93
CA PRO A 41 10.09 -20.67 -4.17
C PRO A 41 8.58 -20.91 -4.10
N VAL A 42 7.89 -20.69 -5.23
CA VAL A 42 6.49 -21.06 -5.41
C VAL A 42 6.45 -22.56 -5.67
N THR A 43 6.00 -23.33 -4.68
CA THR A 43 5.98 -24.80 -4.77
C THR A 43 4.72 -25.31 -5.47
N ASP A 44 3.61 -24.59 -5.31
CA ASP A 44 2.34 -24.93 -5.93
C ASP A 44 1.54 -23.68 -6.36
N LEU A 45 0.64 -23.85 -7.32
CA LEU A 45 -0.31 -22.83 -7.76
C LEU A 45 -1.70 -23.45 -7.89
N SER A 46 -2.63 -23.01 -7.06
CA SER A 46 -4.03 -23.40 -7.12
C SER A 46 -4.86 -22.32 -7.79
N LEU A 47 -5.61 -22.68 -8.83
CA LEU A 47 -6.59 -21.77 -9.44
C LEU A 47 -7.83 -21.72 -8.58
N LEU A 48 -8.21 -20.53 -8.12
CA LEU A 48 -9.40 -20.32 -7.31
C LEU A 48 -10.61 -19.88 -8.14
N SER A 49 -10.37 -19.09 -9.19
CA SER A 49 -11.42 -18.63 -10.10
C SER A 49 -10.82 -18.26 -11.45
N MET A 50 -11.57 -18.50 -12.53
CA MET A 50 -11.25 -18.00 -13.85
C MET A 50 -12.51 -17.48 -14.55
N THR A 51 -12.43 -16.25 -15.07
CA THR A 51 -13.49 -15.62 -15.85
C THR A 51 -12.93 -15.02 -17.13
N GLU A 52 -13.47 -15.40 -18.29
CA GLU A 52 -13.18 -14.72 -19.54
C GLU A 52 -13.93 -13.39 -19.60
N LEU A 53 -13.22 -12.28 -19.36
CA LEU A 53 -13.77 -10.92 -19.37
C LEU A 53 -14.11 -10.45 -20.77
N PHE A 54 -13.20 -10.72 -21.70
CA PHE A 54 -13.34 -10.44 -23.14
C PHE A 54 -12.78 -11.63 -23.92
N PRO A 55 -13.14 -11.83 -25.20
CA PRO A 55 -12.59 -12.91 -26.00
C PRO A 55 -11.05 -12.94 -25.96
N GLY A 56 -10.48 -14.00 -25.37
CA GLY A 56 -9.03 -14.15 -25.19
C GLY A 56 -8.41 -13.30 -24.07
N CYS A 57 -9.20 -12.75 -23.15
CA CYS A 57 -8.76 -12.07 -21.94
C CYS A 57 -9.35 -12.75 -20.71
N LEU A 58 -8.50 -13.44 -19.96
CA LEU A 58 -8.84 -14.24 -18.80
C LEU A 58 -8.48 -13.46 -17.53
N HIS A 59 -9.46 -13.26 -16.65
CA HIS A 59 -9.23 -12.87 -15.27
C HIS A 59 -9.08 -14.14 -14.42
N LEU A 60 -8.01 -14.20 -13.62
CA LEU A 60 -7.71 -15.34 -12.75
C LEU A 60 -7.49 -14.86 -11.32
N LEU A 61 -7.93 -15.68 -10.37
CA LEU A 61 -7.47 -15.66 -8.98
C LEU A 61 -6.66 -16.93 -8.73
N VAL A 62 -5.40 -16.77 -8.34
CA VAL A 62 -4.46 -17.87 -8.13
C VAL A 62 -3.92 -17.79 -6.71
N GLN A 63 -3.97 -18.90 -5.97
CA GLN A 63 -3.32 -19.03 -4.68
C GLN A 63 -1.95 -19.66 -4.85
N THR A 64 -0.92 -19.06 -4.26
CA THR A 64 0.41 -19.66 -4.21
C THR A 64 0.52 -20.61 -3.02
N GLY A 65 1.19 -21.73 -3.22
CA GLY A 65 1.71 -22.56 -2.14
C GLY A 65 3.19 -22.23 -1.92
N HIS A 66 3.60 -22.17 -0.66
CA HIS A 66 5.01 -22.08 -0.27
C HIS A 66 5.37 -23.29 0.60
N ALA A 67 6.65 -23.69 0.61
CA ALA A 67 7.13 -24.72 1.51
C ALA A 67 6.78 -24.36 2.97
N ALA A 68 6.28 -25.34 3.73
CA ALA A 68 5.93 -25.15 5.14
C ALA A 68 7.17 -24.73 5.93
N VAL A 69 7.07 -23.61 6.66
CA VAL A 69 8.08 -23.21 7.64
C VAL A 69 7.53 -23.56 9.02
N PRO A 70 8.31 -24.22 9.90
CA PRO A 70 7.89 -24.45 11.28
C PRO A 70 7.61 -23.10 11.97
N ALA A 71 6.37 -22.83 12.35
CA ALA A 71 6.06 -21.68 13.19
C ALA A 71 6.42 -22.00 14.65
N PRO A 72 6.90 -21.02 15.45
CA PRO A 72 7.00 -21.18 16.90
C PRO A 72 5.58 -21.41 17.44
N GLY A 73 5.30 -22.61 17.95
CA GLY A 73 3.95 -23.00 18.42
C GLY A 73 3.31 -24.19 17.71
N GLY A 74 4.02 -24.90 16.81
CA GLY A 74 3.57 -26.21 16.29
C GLY A 74 2.45 -26.15 15.25
N GLY A 75 2.03 -24.96 14.82
CA GLY A 75 1.11 -24.79 13.70
C GLY A 75 1.86 -24.67 12.36
N THR A 76 1.39 -25.39 11.33
CA THR A 76 1.81 -25.16 9.94
C THR A 76 0.93 -24.06 9.34
N ALA A 77 1.46 -22.85 9.14
CA ALA A 77 0.75 -21.83 8.36
C ALA A 77 0.85 -22.21 6.87
N THR A 78 -0.22 -22.82 6.32
CA THR A 78 -0.26 -23.39 4.96
C THR A 78 -0.93 -22.50 3.92
N ALA A 79 -1.57 -21.40 4.29
CA ALA A 79 -2.25 -20.53 3.32
C ALA A 79 -1.24 -19.55 2.71
N GLY A 80 -0.82 -19.81 1.48
CA GLY A 80 -0.09 -18.80 0.72
C GLY A 80 -1.02 -17.74 0.12
N ASP A 81 -0.42 -16.75 -0.53
CA ASP A 81 -1.09 -15.53 -0.95
C ASP A 81 -1.99 -15.74 -2.17
N CYS A 82 -3.11 -15.02 -2.20
CA CYS A 82 -3.98 -14.94 -3.37
C CYS A 82 -3.54 -13.79 -4.28
N TYR A 83 -3.39 -14.05 -5.57
CA TYR A 83 -3.03 -13.08 -6.58
C TYR A 83 -4.08 -13.00 -7.69
N GLN A 84 -4.39 -11.77 -8.11
CA GLN A 84 -5.21 -11.47 -9.28
C GLN A 84 -4.34 -11.27 -10.52
N LEU A 85 -4.68 -11.98 -11.59
CA LEU A 85 -4.01 -11.89 -12.89
C LEU A 85 -5.01 -11.58 -14.00
N LEU A 86 -4.65 -10.66 -14.89
CA LEU A 86 -5.32 -10.46 -16.17
C LEU A 86 -4.40 -11.01 -17.26
N LEU A 87 -4.78 -12.12 -17.87
CA LEU A 87 -3.99 -12.84 -18.86
C LEU A 87 -4.62 -12.74 -20.24
N GLY A 88 -3.84 -12.31 -21.21
CA GLY A 88 -4.23 -12.36 -22.60
C GLY A 88 -3.74 -13.65 -23.25
N VAL A 89 -4.57 -14.28 -24.06
CA VAL A 89 -4.23 -15.51 -24.79
C VAL A 89 -4.49 -15.33 -26.29
N ARG A 90 -3.47 -15.59 -27.12
CA ARG A 90 -3.59 -15.50 -28.59
C ARG A 90 -2.53 -16.32 -29.30
N LYS A 91 -2.75 -16.65 -30.58
CA LYS A 91 -1.78 -17.40 -31.40
C LYS A 91 -0.49 -16.63 -31.70
N HIS A 92 -0.60 -15.34 -32.01
CA HIS A 92 0.52 -14.48 -32.38
C HIS A 92 0.49 -13.21 -31.55
N LEU A 93 1.53 -12.95 -30.78
CA LEU A 93 1.69 -11.73 -30.00
C LEU A 93 2.35 -10.66 -30.86
N SER A 94 1.81 -9.43 -30.86
CA SER A 94 2.47 -8.30 -31.51
C SER A 94 3.84 -8.06 -30.87
N PRO A 95 4.90 -7.76 -31.65
CA PRO A 95 6.21 -7.42 -31.11
C PRO A 95 6.19 -6.29 -30.07
N ARG A 96 5.24 -5.35 -30.17
CA ARG A 96 5.05 -4.25 -29.22
C ARG A 96 4.69 -4.71 -27.80
N LEU A 97 4.11 -5.91 -27.66
CA LEU A 97 3.74 -6.51 -26.38
C LEU A 97 4.80 -7.50 -25.86
N GLY A 98 6.01 -7.51 -26.43
CA GLY A 98 7.07 -8.43 -26.01
C GLY A 98 7.42 -8.34 -24.52
N ARG A 99 7.34 -7.13 -23.93
CA ARG A 99 7.54 -6.92 -22.48
C ARG A 99 6.45 -7.53 -21.60
N ALA A 100 5.26 -7.77 -22.17
CA ALA A 100 4.14 -8.38 -21.49
C ALA A 100 4.17 -9.92 -21.57
N LEU A 101 5.06 -10.49 -22.38
CA LEU A 101 5.11 -11.93 -22.61
C LEU A 101 5.35 -12.69 -21.31
N ILE A 102 4.47 -13.65 -21.03
CA ILE A 102 4.64 -14.61 -19.95
C ILE A 102 5.27 -15.88 -20.53
N GLY A 103 4.75 -16.37 -21.66
CA GLY A 103 5.33 -17.50 -22.37
C GLY A 103 4.35 -18.13 -23.36
N ARG A 104 4.67 -19.33 -23.84
CA ARG A 104 3.80 -20.12 -24.72
C ARG A 104 3.33 -21.35 -23.98
N ALA A 105 2.03 -21.60 -23.97
CA ALA A 105 1.49 -22.80 -23.34
C ALA A 105 1.82 -24.03 -24.22
N GLU A 106 2.47 -25.03 -23.65
CA GLU A 106 2.89 -26.24 -24.36
C GLU A 106 1.86 -27.37 -24.26
N ALA A 107 1.07 -27.39 -23.19
CA ALA A 107 0.11 -28.44 -22.89
C ALA A 107 -1.24 -27.85 -22.45
N GLY A 108 -2.25 -28.72 -22.32
CA GLY A 108 -3.59 -28.37 -21.84
C GLY A 108 -4.44 -27.57 -22.86
N PRO A 109 -5.57 -26.99 -22.42
CA PRO A 109 -6.55 -26.37 -23.32
C PRO A 109 -6.05 -25.10 -24.03
N LEU A 110 -4.96 -24.48 -23.57
CA LEU A 110 -4.34 -23.32 -24.21
C LEU A 110 -3.09 -23.69 -25.03
N ALA A 111 -2.81 -24.98 -25.24
CA ALA A 111 -1.62 -25.43 -25.96
C ALA A 111 -1.46 -24.73 -27.33
N GLY A 112 -0.24 -24.30 -27.61
CA GLY A 112 0.12 -23.57 -28.83
C GLY A 112 -0.16 -22.08 -28.79
N LEU A 113 -0.90 -21.56 -27.80
CA LEU A 113 -1.17 -20.13 -27.63
C LEU A 113 -0.07 -19.44 -26.82
N THR A 114 0.17 -18.17 -27.15
CA THR A 114 0.98 -17.24 -26.37
C THR A 114 0.14 -16.62 -25.26
N VAL A 115 0.68 -16.61 -24.05
CA VAL A 115 0.12 -16.01 -22.83
C VAL A 115 0.93 -14.76 -22.47
N TYR A 116 0.25 -13.66 -22.13
CA TYR A 116 0.88 -12.39 -21.78
C TYR A 116 0.07 -11.64 -20.72
N ASP A 117 0.68 -10.70 -20.00
CA ASP A 117 -0.01 -9.82 -19.05
C ASP A 117 -0.90 -8.83 -19.81
N ALA A 118 -2.22 -9.03 -19.70
CA ALA A 118 -3.21 -8.31 -20.49
C ALA A 118 -3.30 -6.83 -20.09
N LEU A 119 -2.90 -6.45 -18.87
CA LEU A 119 -2.90 -5.04 -18.46
C LEU A 119 -1.94 -4.18 -19.29
N GLN A 120 -0.94 -4.80 -19.91
CA GLN A 120 0.01 -4.11 -20.79
C GLN A 120 -0.49 -3.97 -22.23
N ASP A 121 -1.61 -4.62 -22.62
CA ASP A 121 -2.22 -4.44 -23.94
C ASP A 121 -3.19 -3.25 -23.90
N PRO A 122 -2.91 -2.14 -24.61
CA PRO A 122 -3.75 -0.95 -24.59
C PRO A 122 -5.20 -1.22 -24.98
N ARG A 123 -5.45 -2.23 -25.83
CA ARG A 123 -6.81 -2.61 -26.21
C ARG A 123 -7.55 -3.23 -25.03
N VAL A 124 -6.90 -4.10 -24.26
CA VAL A 124 -7.49 -4.71 -23.07
C VAL A 124 -7.68 -3.67 -21.97
N ALA A 125 -6.69 -2.79 -21.77
CA ALA A 125 -6.81 -1.69 -20.82
C ALA A 125 -8.00 -0.76 -21.16
N GLN A 126 -8.23 -0.45 -22.44
CA GLN A 126 -9.38 0.32 -22.89
C GLN A 126 -10.71 -0.42 -22.66
N LEU A 127 -10.76 -1.72 -22.98
CA LEU A 127 -11.96 -2.54 -22.72
C LEU A 127 -12.28 -2.65 -21.22
N LEU A 128 -11.26 -2.66 -20.35
CA LEU A 128 -11.45 -2.66 -18.90
C LEU A 128 -12.12 -1.37 -18.41
N LEU A 129 -11.76 -0.21 -18.97
CA LEU A 129 -12.47 1.05 -18.69
C LEU A 129 -13.93 0.96 -19.14
N GLU A 130 -14.17 0.51 -20.38
CA GLU A 130 -15.54 0.33 -20.89
C GLU A 130 -16.36 -0.63 -20.04
N ARG A 131 -15.73 -1.64 -19.43
CA ARG A 131 -16.37 -2.55 -18.49
C ARG A 131 -16.70 -1.85 -17.17
N LEU A 132 -15.79 -1.05 -16.60
CA LEU A 132 -16.01 -0.30 -15.36
C LEU A 132 -17.13 0.74 -15.50
N ARG A 133 -17.28 1.34 -16.69
CA ARG A 133 -18.33 2.31 -17.01
C ARG A 133 -19.75 1.75 -16.97
N ARG A 134 -19.91 0.42 -16.99
CA ARG A 134 -21.21 -0.25 -17.10
C ARG A 134 -21.42 -1.19 -15.92
N PRO A 135 -22.05 -0.75 -14.81
CA PRO A 135 -22.28 -1.63 -13.67
C PRO A 135 -22.96 -2.95 -14.04
N GLY A 136 -22.65 -4.02 -13.31
CA GLY A 136 -23.21 -5.35 -13.53
C GLY A 136 -22.21 -6.47 -13.30
N ALA A 137 -22.63 -7.71 -13.52
CA ALA A 137 -21.82 -8.90 -13.27
C ALA A 137 -21.18 -9.50 -14.54
N ALA A 138 -20.05 -10.18 -14.37
CA ALA A 138 -19.47 -11.10 -15.33
C ALA A 138 -18.97 -12.32 -14.57
N GLY A 139 -19.78 -13.39 -14.51
CA GLY A 139 -19.54 -14.49 -13.58
C GLY A 139 -19.50 -14.00 -12.12
N PRO A 140 -18.48 -14.35 -11.33
CA PRO A 140 -18.32 -13.89 -9.94
C PRO A 140 -17.82 -12.45 -9.83
N LEU A 141 -17.46 -11.80 -10.94
CA LEU A 141 -16.95 -10.44 -10.94
C LEU A 141 -18.11 -9.45 -10.95
N CYS A 142 -18.15 -8.55 -9.98
CA CYS A 142 -19.13 -7.48 -9.87
C CYS A 142 -18.45 -6.15 -10.14
N PHE A 143 -19.00 -5.37 -11.06
CA PHE A 143 -18.53 -4.04 -11.43
C PHE A 143 -19.56 -3.02 -10.96
N GLU A 144 -19.10 -2.00 -10.25
CA GLU A 144 -19.91 -1.00 -9.59
C GLU A 144 -19.33 0.40 -9.88
N ALA A 145 -20.18 1.41 -9.82
CA ALA A 145 -19.80 2.79 -10.06
C ALA A 145 -20.61 3.73 -9.17
N ASP A 146 -20.02 4.88 -8.84
CA ASP A 146 -20.73 5.98 -8.22
C ASP A 146 -21.75 6.55 -9.24
N PRO A 147 -23.07 6.48 -8.96
CA PRO A 147 -24.08 6.96 -9.90
C PRO A 147 -24.04 8.48 -10.12
N SER A 148 -23.38 9.23 -9.24
CA SER A 148 -23.24 10.69 -9.35
C SER A 148 -22.12 11.12 -10.30
N VAL A 149 -21.21 10.22 -10.68
CA VAL A 149 -20.04 10.53 -11.52
C VAL A 149 -20.09 9.75 -12.84
N SER A 150 -20.14 10.47 -13.95
CA SER A 150 -20.03 9.86 -15.28
C SER A 150 -18.58 9.75 -15.73
N VAL A 151 -18.10 8.53 -15.96
CA VAL A 151 -16.78 8.28 -16.54
C VAL A 151 -16.87 8.34 -18.07
N PRO A 152 -16.11 9.24 -18.75
CA PRO A 152 -16.15 9.39 -20.20
C PRO A 152 -15.67 8.15 -20.98
N ALA A 153 -16.17 8.01 -22.21
CA ALA A 153 -15.72 7.00 -23.16
C ALA A 153 -14.38 7.36 -23.78
N GLY A 154 -13.68 6.36 -24.31
CA GLY A 154 -12.58 6.59 -25.26
C GLY A 154 -11.33 7.25 -24.67
N LEU A 155 -11.19 7.29 -23.34
CA LEU A 155 -9.97 7.77 -22.68
C LEU A 155 -8.82 6.80 -22.95
N ALA A 156 -7.71 7.32 -23.46
CA ALA A 156 -6.54 6.53 -23.82
C ALA A 156 -5.86 5.96 -22.56
N PRO A 157 -5.65 4.63 -22.45
CA PRO A 157 -4.96 4.05 -21.31
C PRO A 157 -3.44 4.22 -21.41
N ARG A 158 -2.80 4.46 -20.26
CA ARG A 158 -1.35 4.49 -20.10
C ARG A 158 -0.97 3.82 -18.79
N MET A 159 -0.13 2.79 -18.86
CA MET A 159 0.36 2.09 -17.67
C MET A 159 1.39 2.94 -16.92
N LEU A 160 1.36 2.87 -15.58
CA LEU A 160 2.35 3.50 -14.72
C LEU A 160 3.39 2.49 -14.23
N ASP A 161 4.66 2.81 -14.48
CA ASP A 161 5.80 1.98 -14.08
C ASP A 161 6.26 2.24 -12.63
N ALA A 162 5.55 3.05 -11.83
CA ALA A 162 6.05 3.55 -10.53
C ALA A 162 5.60 2.79 -9.26
N GLU A 163 4.50 2.01 -9.28
CA GLU A 163 3.92 1.45 -8.04
C GLU A 163 4.55 0.13 -7.56
N GLN A 164 4.77 -0.04 -6.26
CA GLN A 164 5.49 -1.22 -5.74
C GLN A 164 4.63 -2.48 -5.59
N SER A 165 3.39 -2.36 -5.11
CA SER A 165 2.52 -3.49 -4.74
C SER A 165 1.45 -3.82 -5.77
N ASN A 166 1.14 -2.89 -6.69
CA ASN A 166 -0.01 -2.98 -7.58
C ASN A 166 0.35 -2.60 -9.03
N SER A 167 -0.66 -2.63 -9.89
CA SER A 167 -0.56 -2.16 -11.28
C SER A 167 -1.57 -1.06 -11.52
N SER A 168 -1.12 0.07 -12.05
CA SER A 168 -1.99 1.22 -12.30
C SER A 168 -2.03 1.65 -13.75
N LEU A 169 -3.22 2.04 -14.19
CA LEU A 169 -3.53 2.57 -15.51
C LEU A 169 -4.10 3.96 -15.36
N VAL A 170 -3.49 4.96 -15.99
CA VAL A 170 -4.08 6.28 -16.17
C VAL A 170 -4.90 6.27 -17.45
N TYR A 171 -6.11 6.81 -17.40
CA TYR A 171 -7.01 6.97 -18.54
C TYR A 171 -7.14 8.46 -18.88
N GLY A 172 -6.57 8.84 -20.03
CA GLY A 172 -6.37 10.24 -20.40
C GLY A 172 -5.48 10.94 -19.37
N ASP A 173 -5.98 12.05 -18.82
CA ASP A 173 -5.40 12.75 -17.68
C ASP A 173 -6.45 12.98 -16.57
N SER A 174 -7.46 12.11 -16.52
CA SER A 174 -8.67 12.33 -15.69
C SER A 174 -8.88 11.25 -14.64
N PHE A 175 -8.50 10.00 -14.91
CA PHE A 175 -8.72 8.89 -13.99
C PHE A 175 -7.51 7.97 -13.90
N ILE A 176 -7.34 7.37 -12.73
CA ILE A 176 -6.35 6.33 -12.48
C ILE A 176 -7.07 5.10 -11.92
N LEU A 177 -6.84 3.95 -12.53
CA LEU A 177 -7.29 2.65 -12.09
C LEU A 177 -6.14 1.94 -11.41
N LYS A 178 -6.29 1.65 -10.13
CA LYS A 178 -5.41 0.77 -9.36
C LYS A 178 -5.97 -0.64 -9.39
N VAL A 179 -5.21 -1.58 -9.94
CA VAL A 179 -5.54 -3.01 -9.98
C VAL A 179 -4.75 -3.74 -8.91
N PHE A 180 -5.45 -4.28 -7.92
CA PHE A 180 -4.82 -4.95 -6.79
C PHE A 180 -4.24 -6.30 -7.23
N ARG A 181 -2.95 -6.50 -7.03
CA ARG A 181 -2.28 -7.74 -7.46
C ARG A 181 -2.35 -8.82 -6.40
N ARG A 182 -2.08 -8.48 -5.14
CA ARG A 182 -2.28 -9.37 -3.99
C ARG A 182 -3.66 -9.10 -3.41
N VAL A 183 -4.53 -10.11 -3.42
CA VAL A 183 -5.94 -9.99 -3.02
C VAL A 183 -6.10 -10.52 -1.60
N GLN A 184 -6.77 -9.73 -0.75
CA GLN A 184 -7.18 -10.14 0.58
C GLN A 184 -8.72 -10.11 0.68
N PRO A 185 -9.35 -11.05 1.41
CA PRO A 185 -10.79 -11.04 1.60
C PRO A 185 -11.27 -9.77 2.29
N GLY A 186 -12.40 -9.23 1.84
CA GLY A 186 -13.04 -8.02 2.35
C GLY A 186 -12.86 -6.79 1.45
N VAL A 187 -13.38 -5.65 1.95
CA VAL A 187 -13.29 -4.35 1.28
C VAL A 187 -11.89 -3.78 1.48
N ASN A 188 -11.21 -3.41 0.39
CA ASN A 188 -9.90 -2.77 0.45
C ASN A 188 -10.02 -1.33 1.03
N PRO A 189 -9.15 -0.91 1.97
CA PRO A 189 -9.09 0.46 2.49
C PRO A 189 -9.04 1.56 1.43
N ASP A 190 -8.40 1.33 0.28
CA ASP A 190 -8.36 2.29 -0.83
C ASP A 190 -9.73 2.49 -1.51
N LEU A 191 -10.70 1.62 -1.24
CA LEU A 191 -12.11 1.84 -1.60
C LEU A 191 -12.90 2.42 -0.42
N GLU A 192 -12.78 1.80 0.75
CA GLU A 192 -13.55 2.15 1.96
C GLU A 192 -13.27 3.58 2.44
N VAL A 193 -12.00 3.92 2.62
CA VAL A 193 -11.58 5.16 3.30
C VAL A 193 -11.85 6.39 2.43
N PRO A 194 -11.38 6.47 1.18
CA PRO A 194 -11.67 7.62 0.33
C PRO A 194 -13.17 7.90 0.14
N GLY A 195 -13.99 6.84 -0.02
CA GLY A 195 -15.45 6.99 -0.14
C GLY A 195 -16.08 7.55 1.13
N ALA A 196 -15.65 7.07 2.29
CA ALA A 196 -16.13 7.56 3.58
C ALA A 196 -15.70 9.02 3.85
N LEU A 197 -14.46 9.38 3.51
CA LEU A 197 -13.96 10.75 3.65
C LEU A 197 -14.69 11.75 2.75
N ALA A 198 -15.04 11.33 1.53
CA ALA A 198 -15.86 12.15 0.63
C ALA A 198 -17.26 12.40 1.21
N GLY A 199 -17.85 11.41 1.90
CA GLY A 199 -19.11 11.56 2.63
C GLY A 199 -19.06 12.62 3.73
N GLU A 200 -17.91 12.79 4.39
CA GLU A 200 -17.64 13.85 5.37
C GLU A 200 -17.21 15.19 4.73
N GLY A 201 -17.23 15.29 3.40
CA GLY A 201 -16.86 16.48 2.65
C GLY A 201 -15.35 16.75 2.57
N CYS A 202 -14.50 15.80 2.98
CA CYS A 202 -13.05 15.94 2.90
C CYS A 202 -12.59 15.74 1.44
N ARG A 203 -12.00 16.80 0.86
CA ARG A 203 -11.55 16.82 -0.54
C ARG A 203 -10.06 16.50 -0.72
N ARG A 204 -9.35 16.22 0.38
CA ARG A 204 -7.91 15.90 0.40
C ARG A 204 -7.60 14.49 -0.11
N VAL A 205 -8.62 13.68 -0.37
CA VAL A 205 -8.46 12.30 -0.87
C VAL A 205 -9.41 12.12 -2.06
N PRO A 206 -8.91 11.79 -3.26
CA PRO A 206 -9.76 11.54 -4.42
C PRO A 206 -10.74 10.39 -4.18
N ALA A 207 -12.04 10.65 -4.32
CA ALA A 207 -13.08 9.65 -4.11
C ALA A 207 -13.14 8.65 -5.29
N PRO A 208 -13.26 7.33 -5.03
CA PRO A 208 -13.52 6.32 -6.06
C PRO A 208 -14.78 6.61 -6.86
N VAL A 209 -14.69 6.44 -8.18
CA VAL A 209 -15.81 6.65 -9.11
C VAL A 209 -16.31 5.34 -9.71
N ALA A 210 -15.47 4.30 -9.73
CA ALA A 210 -15.85 2.94 -10.09
C ALA A 210 -14.92 1.93 -9.44
N TRP A 211 -15.38 0.71 -9.26
CA TRP A 211 -14.58 -0.39 -8.72
C TRP A 211 -15.10 -1.73 -9.22
N PHE A 212 -14.30 -2.75 -9.03
CA PHE A 212 -14.74 -4.12 -9.24
C PHE A 212 -14.25 -5.02 -8.12
N ARG A 213 -15.05 -6.05 -7.85
CA ARG A 213 -14.83 -7.04 -6.81
C ARG A 213 -15.15 -8.44 -7.32
N THR A 214 -14.73 -9.45 -6.59
CA THR A 214 -15.19 -10.83 -6.79
C THR A 214 -16.14 -11.23 -5.67
N THR A 215 -17.04 -12.18 -5.93
CA THR A 215 -17.83 -12.90 -4.92
C THR A 215 -17.30 -14.31 -4.64
N HIS A 216 -16.33 -14.79 -5.43
CA HIS A 216 -15.74 -16.12 -5.32
C HIS A 216 -14.20 -16.08 -5.39
N PRO A 217 -13.48 -16.89 -4.59
CA PRO A 217 -13.99 -17.82 -3.57
C PRO A 217 -14.52 -17.11 -2.32
N GLN A 218 -14.15 -15.85 -2.11
CA GLN A 218 -14.63 -14.98 -1.03
C GLN A 218 -14.75 -13.57 -1.59
N GLU A 219 -15.59 -12.74 -0.96
CA GLU A 219 -15.70 -11.35 -1.37
C GLU A 219 -14.39 -10.60 -1.19
N ALA A 220 -13.92 -9.92 -2.23
CA ALA A 220 -12.71 -9.11 -2.19
C ALA A 220 -12.73 -8.00 -3.24
N THR A 221 -12.29 -6.79 -2.87
CA THR A 221 -12.05 -5.71 -3.84
C THR A 221 -10.85 -6.05 -4.72
N LEU A 222 -11.02 -5.88 -6.03
CA LEU A 222 -10.03 -6.26 -7.04
C LEU A 222 -9.38 -5.06 -7.74
N GLY A 223 -10.05 -3.93 -7.79
CA GLY A 223 -9.47 -2.69 -8.27
C GLY A 223 -10.41 -1.51 -8.15
N VAL A 224 -9.84 -0.31 -8.15
CA VAL A 224 -10.52 0.95 -7.87
C VAL A 224 -10.09 1.99 -8.90
N LEU A 225 -11.07 2.62 -9.54
CA LEU A 225 -10.93 3.76 -10.43
C LEU A 225 -11.26 5.04 -9.64
N GLN A 226 -10.34 5.98 -9.64
CA GLN A 226 -10.47 7.26 -8.95
C GLN A 226 -9.99 8.41 -9.84
N PRO A 227 -10.35 9.67 -9.54
CA PRO A 227 -9.81 10.83 -10.24
C PRO A 227 -8.28 10.84 -10.20
N PHE A 228 -7.67 11.09 -11.35
CA PHE A 228 -6.24 11.34 -11.46
C PHE A 228 -5.97 12.81 -11.18
N LEU A 229 -4.88 13.12 -10.48
CA LEU A 229 -4.45 14.49 -10.21
C LEU A 229 -3.39 14.88 -11.26
N PRO A 230 -3.78 15.53 -12.37
CA PRO A 230 -2.84 15.89 -13.42
C PRO A 230 -1.83 16.92 -12.92
N ALA A 231 -0.59 16.80 -13.40
CA ALA A 231 0.53 17.67 -13.02
C ALA A 231 0.83 17.71 -11.51
N ALA A 232 0.32 16.76 -10.72
CA ALA A 232 0.67 16.64 -9.32
C ALA A 232 2.13 16.16 -9.18
N SER A 233 2.84 16.73 -8.22
CA SER A 233 4.19 16.29 -7.85
C SER A 233 4.14 15.54 -6.52
N ASP A 234 4.87 14.42 -6.43
CA ASP A 234 4.98 13.70 -5.18
C ASP A 234 5.77 14.51 -4.14
N GLY A 235 5.33 14.47 -2.88
CA GLY A 235 5.90 15.27 -1.81
C GLY A 235 7.38 14.97 -1.54
N TRP A 236 7.81 13.74 -1.81
CA TRP A 236 9.20 13.33 -1.69
C TRP A 236 10.08 14.01 -2.74
N THR A 237 9.69 13.99 -4.01
CA THR A 237 10.36 14.70 -5.10
C THR A 237 10.42 16.20 -4.82
N LEU A 238 9.33 16.81 -4.36
CA LEU A 238 9.30 18.23 -4.00
C LEU A 238 10.27 18.56 -2.86
N ALA A 239 10.32 17.74 -1.82
CA ALA A 239 11.26 17.91 -0.71
C ALA A 239 12.72 17.79 -1.19
N LEU A 240 13.02 16.82 -2.06
CA LEU A 240 14.37 16.66 -2.62
C LEU A 240 14.76 17.80 -3.56
N GLN A 241 13.83 18.33 -4.35
CA GLN A 241 14.05 19.51 -5.17
C GLN A 241 14.38 20.74 -4.32
N ALA A 242 13.59 21.00 -3.26
CA ALA A 242 13.86 22.10 -2.34
C ALA A 242 15.24 21.95 -1.67
N LEU A 243 15.59 20.74 -1.22
CA LEU A 243 16.91 20.45 -0.63
C LEU A 243 18.07 20.65 -1.62
N ALA A 244 17.87 20.31 -2.89
CA ALA A 244 18.87 20.47 -3.94
C ALA A 244 19.11 21.95 -4.29
N SER A 245 18.03 22.74 -4.38
CA SER A 245 18.08 24.18 -4.68
C SER A 245 18.44 25.05 -3.46
N GLY A 246 18.33 24.49 -2.24
CA GLY A 246 18.52 25.24 -1.00
C GLY A 246 17.29 26.05 -0.57
N ASP A 247 16.13 25.77 -1.16
CA ASP A 247 14.88 26.48 -0.92
C ASP A 247 14.27 26.11 0.44
N ASP A 248 13.48 27.04 0.97
CA ASP A 248 12.66 26.76 2.15
C ASP A 248 11.45 25.89 1.79
N PHE A 249 11.12 24.96 2.70
CA PHE A 249 9.98 24.05 2.57
C PHE A 249 9.00 24.16 3.75
N THR A 250 9.23 25.11 4.67
CA THR A 250 8.40 25.24 5.89
C THR A 250 6.94 25.59 5.58
N ALA A 251 6.68 26.45 4.60
CA ALA A 251 5.31 26.79 4.19
C ALA A 251 4.57 25.56 3.65
N GLN A 252 5.21 24.80 2.77
CA GLN A 252 4.68 23.56 2.21
C GLN A 252 4.46 22.50 3.30
N ALA A 253 5.40 22.36 4.24
CA ALA A 253 5.28 21.46 5.38
C ALA A 253 4.13 21.86 6.32
N HIS A 254 3.94 23.16 6.57
CA HIS A 254 2.80 23.66 7.35
C HIS A 254 1.46 23.38 6.67
N GLU A 255 1.33 23.69 5.38
CA GLU A 255 0.14 23.34 4.58
C GLU A 255 -0.13 21.83 4.60
N LEU A 256 0.93 21.01 4.54
CA LEU A 256 0.82 19.56 4.61
C LEU A 256 0.33 19.10 5.99
N GLY A 257 0.82 19.70 7.07
CA GLY A 257 0.33 19.44 8.42
C GLY A 257 -1.15 19.74 8.58
N HIS A 258 -1.59 20.88 8.03
CA HIS A 258 -3.01 21.25 8.01
C HIS A 258 -3.84 20.24 7.22
N ALA A 259 -3.39 19.82 6.03
CA ALA A 259 -4.07 18.81 5.22
C ALA A 259 -4.17 17.45 5.94
N THR A 260 -3.11 17.02 6.64
CA THR A 260 -3.17 15.79 7.46
C THR A 260 -4.21 15.91 8.58
N ALA A 261 -4.29 17.05 9.26
CA ALA A 261 -5.30 17.27 10.29
C ALA A 261 -6.73 17.20 9.73
N GLU A 262 -6.97 17.77 8.55
CA GLU A 262 -8.26 17.72 7.85
C GLU A 262 -8.67 16.27 7.54
N VAL A 263 -7.73 15.46 7.04
CA VAL A 263 -7.94 14.02 6.81
C VAL A 263 -8.20 13.28 8.12
N HIS A 264 -7.42 13.53 9.18
CA HIS A 264 -7.60 12.85 10.46
C HIS A 264 -8.94 13.18 11.13
N LEU A 265 -9.40 14.43 11.06
CA LEU A 265 -10.70 14.82 11.59
C LEU A 265 -11.84 14.16 10.82
N ALA A 266 -11.75 14.12 9.48
CA ALA A 266 -12.71 13.42 8.64
C ALA A 266 -12.71 11.90 8.89
N LEU A 267 -11.53 11.28 9.12
CA LEU A 267 -11.44 9.87 9.51
C LEU A 267 -12.13 9.60 10.86
N ALA A 268 -11.94 10.48 11.83
CA ALA A 268 -12.57 10.34 13.15
C ALA A 268 -14.10 10.51 13.07
N ALA A 269 -14.59 11.38 12.19
CA ALA A 269 -16.01 11.57 11.94
C ALA A 269 -16.64 10.37 11.19
N ALA A 270 -16.00 9.93 10.11
CA ALA A 270 -16.49 8.83 9.27
C ALA A 270 -16.43 7.46 9.97
N PHE A 271 -15.46 7.26 10.87
CA PHE A 271 -15.26 6.02 11.63
C PHE A 271 -15.19 6.30 13.13
N PRO A 272 -16.32 6.64 13.79
CA PRO A 272 -16.32 7.01 15.19
C PRO A 272 -15.77 5.91 16.08
N SER A 273 -14.80 6.26 16.91
CA SER A 273 -14.24 5.41 17.95
C SER A 273 -14.14 6.21 19.24
N ARG A 274 -14.59 5.61 20.35
CA ARG A 274 -14.44 6.18 21.70
C ARG A 274 -13.29 5.57 22.47
N ALA A 275 -12.56 4.62 21.87
CA ALA A 275 -11.44 3.97 22.50
C ALA A 275 -10.20 4.88 22.44
N HIS A 276 -9.47 4.96 23.54
CA HIS A 276 -8.10 5.48 23.51
C HIS A 276 -7.16 4.33 23.15
N ALA A 277 -6.03 4.66 22.54
CA ALA A 277 -4.99 3.66 22.32
C ALA A 277 -4.56 3.09 23.67
N GLU A 278 -4.50 1.76 23.77
CA GLU A 278 -4.07 1.12 25.01
C GLU A 278 -2.55 1.18 25.10
N ASN A 279 -2.08 2.28 25.70
CA ASN A 279 -0.66 2.61 25.84
C ASN A 279 0.15 1.45 26.43
N GLY A 280 -0.38 0.73 27.43
CA GLY A 280 0.29 -0.44 28.01
C GLY A 280 0.51 -1.58 27.01
N ARG A 281 -0.55 -2.03 26.31
CA ARG A 281 -0.43 -3.05 25.26
C ARG A 281 0.48 -2.59 24.11
N THR A 282 0.39 -1.31 23.76
CA THR A 282 1.22 -0.70 22.70
C THR A 282 2.70 -0.72 23.09
N ALA A 283 3.03 -0.33 24.32
CA ALA A 283 4.40 -0.32 24.85
C ALA A 283 5.02 -1.72 24.86
N THR A 284 4.24 -2.74 25.26
CA THR A 284 4.67 -4.15 25.20
C THR A 284 5.00 -4.56 23.77
N ALA A 285 4.10 -4.30 22.82
CA ALA A 285 4.30 -4.67 21.42
C ALA A 285 5.51 -3.93 20.79
N MET A 286 5.73 -2.66 21.13
CA MET A 286 6.92 -1.89 20.70
C MET A 286 8.22 -2.47 21.28
N THR A 287 8.18 -2.89 22.55
CA THR A 287 9.33 -3.52 23.23
C THR A 287 9.71 -4.86 22.60
N GLU A 288 8.72 -5.67 22.26
CA GLU A 288 8.93 -6.94 21.54
C GLU A 288 9.53 -6.72 20.16
N ARG A 289 9.03 -5.74 19.39
CA ARG A 289 9.60 -5.36 18.09
C ARG A 289 11.04 -4.88 18.22
N LEU A 290 11.36 -4.07 19.22
CA LEU A 290 12.73 -3.63 19.50
C LEU A 290 13.66 -4.81 19.82
N ALA A 291 13.22 -5.76 20.65
CA ALA A 291 14.01 -6.94 20.96
C ALA A 291 14.27 -7.80 19.71
N ALA A 292 13.25 -8.02 18.89
CA ALA A 292 13.37 -8.76 17.63
C ALA A 292 14.29 -8.06 16.63
N ALA A 293 14.16 -6.74 16.46
CA ALA A 293 15.01 -5.96 15.57
C ALA A 293 16.47 -5.96 16.03
N ALA A 294 16.73 -5.82 17.33
CA ALA A 294 18.08 -5.83 17.89
C ALA A 294 18.75 -7.20 17.79
N HIS A 295 17.97 -8.29 17.80
CA HIS A 295 18.49 -9.62 17.50
C HIS A 295 18.96 -9.74 16.04
N CYS A 296 18.22 -9.17 15.08
CA CYS A 296 18.60 -9.19 13.67
C CYS A 296 19.68 -8.18 13.28
N VAL A 297 19.77 -7.05 13.99
CA VAL A 297 20.69 -5.94 13.67
C VAL A 297 21.54 -5.60 14.90
N PRO A 298 22.72 -6.23 15.06
CA PRO A 298 23.56 -6.06 16.26
C PRO A 298 23.95 -4.60 16.56
N ALA A 299 24.03 -3.74 15.54
CA ALA A 299 24.31 -2.31 15.71
C ALA A 299 23.25 -1.56 16.56
N LEU A 300 22.04 -2.12 16.71
CA LEU A 300 20.96 -1.56 17.53
C LEU A 300 21.13 -1.89 19.03
N GLN A 301 21.83 -2.98 19.37
CA GLN A 301 21.97 -3.50 20.73
C GLN A 301 22.41 -2.45 21.77
N PRO A 302 23.44 -1.62 21.51
CA PRO A 302 23.89 -0.62 22.49
C PRO A 302 22.82 0.39 22.89
N TYR A 303 21.83 0.61 22.03
CA TYR A 303 20.77 1.61 22.23
C TYR A 303 19.52 1.03 22.90
N VAL A 304 19.36 -0.30 22.94
CA VAL A 304 18.14 -0.96 23.44
C VAL A 304 17.71 -0.46 24.82
N PRO A 305 18.58 -0.37 25.85
CA PRO A 305 18.17 0.11 27.17
C PRO A 305 17.60 1.53 27.14
N ALA A 306 18.26 2.44 26.39
CA ALA A 306 17.85 3.82 26.27
C ALA A 306 16.54 3.98 25.47
N LEU A 307 16.36 3.19 24.40
CA LEU A 307 15.12 3.23 23.61
C LEU A 307 13.91 2.66 24.38
N ARG A 308 14.11 1.64 25.22
CA ARG A 308 13.04 1.09 26.07
C ARG A 308 12.40 2.15 26.96
N THR A 309 13.17 3.13 27.45
CA THR A 309 12.64 4.25 28.24
C THR A 309 11.54 5.03 27.51
N ALA A 310 11.54 5.08 26.18
CA ALA A 310 10.50 5.75 25.40
C ALA A 310 9.17 4.98 25.45
N PHE A 311 9.23 3.65 25.48
CA PHE A 311 8.05 2.78 25.57
C PHE A 311 7.54 2.69 27.01
N ASP A 312 8.44 2.65 27.99
CA ASP A 312 8.05 2.70 29.41
C ASP A 312 7.30 4.00 29.72
N ALA A 313 7.81 5.14 29.24
CA ALA A 313 7.17 6.46 29.38
C ALA A 313 5.79 6.55 28.71
N LEU A 314 5.49 5.70 27.72
CA LEU A 314 4.17 5.66 27.09
C LEU A 314 3.08 5.24 28.08
N THR A 315 3.42 4.40 29.07
CA THR A 315 2.47 3.89 30.07
C THR A 315 2.01 4.96 31.06
N THR A 316 2.79 6.03 31.24
CA THR A 316 2.54 7.10 32.22
C THR A 316 2.33 8.47 31.58
N CYS A 317 2.51 8.62 30.26
CA CYS A 317 2.32 9.90 29.60
C CYS A 317 0.84 10.29 29.48
N ASP A 318 0.58 11.59 29.34
CA ASP A 318 -0.75 12.11 29.04
C ASP A 318 -1.36 11.37 27.84
N PRO A 319 -2.65 10.97 27.94
CA PRO A 319 -3.32 10.37 26.80
C PRO A 319 -3.32 11.36 25.62
N GLY A 320 -3.13 10.79 24.43
CA GLY A 320 -3.34 11.50 23.17
C GLY A 320 -4.83 11.69 22.88
N PRO A 321 -5.16 12.23 21.70
CA PRO A 321 -6.53 12.15 21.20
C PRO A 321 -7.01 10.67 21.12
N PRO A 322 -8.33 10.44 21.05
CA PRO A 322 -8.88 9.10 20.86
C PRO A 322 -8.24 8.36 19.69
N ALA A 323 -8.17 7.03 19.80
CA ALA A 323 -7.73 6.20 18.68
C ALA A 323 -8.80 6.25 17.58
N GLN A 324 -8.33 6.37 16.33
CA GLN A 324 -9.16 6.52 15.15
C GLN A 324 -8.62 5.67 14.00
N ARG A 325 -9.37 5.55 12.91
CA ARG A 325 -8.77 5.12 11.64
C ARG A 325 -7.71 6.14 11.24
N ILE A 326 -6.61 5.64 10.72
CA ILE A 326 -5.44 6.41 10.28
C ILE A 326 -5.02 5.92 8.89
N HIS A 327 -4.12 6.64 8.23
CA HIS A 327 -3.48 6.19 7.00
C HIS A 327 -2.62 4.94 7.24
N GLY A 328 -1.86 4.91 8.35
CA GLY A 328 -1.12 3.72 8.80
C GLY A 328 0.28 3.56 8.20
N ASP A 329 0.54 4.16 7.03
CA ASP A 329 1.88 4.27 6.42
C ASP A 329 2.14 5.66 5.80
N LEU A 330 1.80 6.74 6.53
CA LEU A 330 1.92 8.10 5.98
C LEU A 330 3.38 8.56 5.89
N HIS A 331 3.81 8.97 4.70
CA HIS A 331 5.12 9.60 4.45
C HIS A 331 5.06 10.52 3.22
N LEU A 332 6.15 11.26 2.91
CA LEU A 332 6.19 12.22 1.79
C LEU A 332 5.92 11.60 0.41
N GLY A 333 6.05 10.27 0.27
CA GLY A 333 5.73 9.56 -0.97
C GLY A 333 4.25 9.25 -1.13
N GLN A 334 3.46 9.35 -0.06
CA GLN A 334 2.01 9.10 -0.05
C GLN A 334 1.19 10.40 -0.07
N VAL A 335 1.85 11.50 -0.41
CA VAL A 335 1.20 12.80 -0.55
C VAL A 335 1.58 13.42 -1.88
N LEU A 336 0.57 13.96 -2.55
CA LEU A 336 0.71 14.63 -3.84
C LEU A 336 0.35 16.10 -3.67
N ARG A 337 1.12 16.98 -4.33
CA ARG A 337 0.77 18.40 -4.41
C ARG A 337 0.27 18.72 -5.82
N ALA A 338 -0.97 19.16 -5.93
CA ALA A 338 -1.53 19.70 -7.18
C ALA A 338 -1.84 21.19 -6.98
N GLY A 339 -1.14 22.05 -7.72
CA GLY A 339 -1.19 23.50 -7.49
C GLY A 339 -0.72 23.87 -6.07
N ARG A 340 -1.63 24.43 -5.26
CA ARG A 340 -1.37 24.82 -3.87
C ARG A 340 -1.89 23.82 -2.84
N GLU A 341 -2.52 22.74 -3.29
CA GLU A 341 -3.23 21.82 -2.42
C GLU A 341 -2.48 20.51 -2.26
N TRP A 342 -2.54 19.96 -1.05
CA TRP A 342 -2.05 18.63 -0.73
C TRP A 342 -3.18 17.62 -0.79
N PHE A 343 -2.84 16.45 -1.31
CA PHE A 343 -3.72 15.28 -1.38
C PHE A 343 -2.99 14.10 -0.74
N VAL A 344 -3.74 13.27 -0.02
CA VAL A 344 -3.25 12.02 0.58
C VAL A 344 -3.76 10.86 -0.28
N ILE A 345 -2.88 9.90 -0.55
CA ILE A 345 -3.15 8.73 -1.40
C ILE A 345 -2.69 7.45 -0.69
N ASP A 346 -3.13 6.28 -1.17
CA ASP A 346 -2.64 4.96 -0.72
C ASP A 346 -2.95 4.60 0.74
N PHE A 347 -4.24 4.61 1.08
CA PHE A 347 -4.79 4.21 2.38
C PHE A 347 -4.77 2.70 2.64
N GLU A 348 -4.12 1.92 1.77
CA GLU A 348 -3.90 0.50 2.01
C GLU A 348 -3.20 0.24 3.36
N GLY A 349 -2.35 1.16 3.84
CA GLY A 349 -1.50 0.94 5.00
C GLY A 349 -0.40 -0.10 4.69
N GLU A 350 0.31 -0.58 5.72
CA GLU A 350 1.46 -1.48 5.54
C GLU A 350 1.07 -2.82 4.85
N PRO A 351 1.48 -3.09 3.59
CA PRO A 351 0.97 -4.24 2.81
C PRO A 351 1.30 -5.62 3.39
N SER A 352 2.28 -5.70 4.29
CA SER A 352 2.67 -6.93 4.97
C SER A 352 1.68 -7.34 6.08
N ARG A 353 0.81 -6.43 6.53
CA ARG A 353 -0.13 -6.68 7.62
C ARG A 353 -1.47 -7.24 7.13
N PRO A 354 -2.16 -8.07 7.93
CA PRO A 354 -3.52 -8.51 7.61
C PRO A 354 -4.50 -7.34 7.48
N LEU A 355 -5.49 -7.47 6.59
CA LEU A 355 -6.51 -6.43 6.35
C LEU A 355 -7.21 -5.96 7.64
N ALA A 356 -7.55 -6.89 8.54
CA ALA A 356 -8.19 -6.58 9.81
C ALA A 356 -7.34 -5.65 10.70
N GLU A 357 -6.02 -5.82 10.68
CA GLU A 357 -5.08 -4.96 11.41
C GLU A 357 -4.98 -3.58 10.73
N ARG A 358 -4.91 -3.54 9.39
CA ARG A 358 -4.88 -2.29 8.61
C ARG A 358 -6.16 -1.45 8.79
N ARG A 359 -7.29 -2.10 9.08
CA ARG A 359 -8.59 -1.45 9.37
C ARG A 359 -8.80 -1.12 10.86
N SER A 360 -7.85 -1.45 11.73
CA SER A 360 -7.98 -1.18 13.17
C SER A 360 -7.72 0.29 13.51
N THR A 361 -8.18 0.72 14.69
CA THR A 361 -7.97 2.09 15.17
C THR A 361 -6.62 2.23 15.86
N HIS A 362 -5.94 3.35 15.61
CA HIS A 362 -4.64 3.66 16.19
C HIS A 362 -4.57 5.12 16.64
N SER A 363 -3.54 5.45 17.40
CA SER A 363 -3.22 6.85 17.69
C SER A 363 -2.87 7.58 16.38
N PRO A 364 -3.43 8.78 16.11
CA PRO A 364 -3.04 9.60 14.96
C PRO A 364 -1.57 10.05 15.02
N VAL A 365 -0.94 9.95 16.20
CA VAL A 365 0.50 10.20 16.36
C VAL A 365 1.34 9.23 15.54
N ARG A 366 0.85 8.04 15.20
CA ARG A 366 1.56 7.10 14.32
C ARG A 366 1.82 7.70 12.93
N ASP A 367 0.81 8.29 12.31
CA ASP A 367 0.94 8.93 10.99
C ASP A 367 1.81 10.18 11.06
N ILE A 368 1.65 10.99 12.12
CA ILE A 368 2.50 12.16 12.37
C ILE A 368 3.96 11.71 12.47
N ALA A 369 4.27 10.70 13.29
CA ALA A 369 5.62 10.16 13.43
C ALA A 369 6.17 9.68 12.09
N GLY A 370 5.37 8.97 11.27
CA GLY A 370 5.74 8.56 9.91
C GLY A 370 6.18 9.73 9.02
N MET A 371 5.40 10.82 9.01
CA MET A 371 5.75 12.01 8.25
C MET A 371 7.01 12.71 8.80
N LEU A 372 7.15 12.83 10.13
CA LEU A 372 8.34 13.44 10.74
C LEU A 372 9.62 12.66 10.43
N ARG A 373 9.54 11.32 10.42
CA ARG A 373 10.63 10.44 9.98
C ARG A 373 10.94 10.61 8.50
N SER A 374 9.91 10.81 7.66
CA SER A 374 10.09 11.06 6.23
C SER A 374 10.90 12.35 5.94
N PHE A 375 10.69 13.43 6.71
CA PHE A 375 11.54 14.63 6.62
C PHE A 375 13.00 14.35 7.02
N ASP A 376 13.22 13.56 8.08
CA ASP A 376 14.58 13.17 8.50
C ASP A 376 15.29 12.37 7.39
N TYR A 377 14.56 11.48 6.70
CA TYR A 377 15.06 10.71 5.56
C TYR A 377 15.43 11.63 4.39
N ALA A 378 14.53 12.53 3.99
CA ALA A 378 14.78 13.46 2.89
C ALA A 378 16.05 14.30 3.13
N ALA A 379 16.20 14.84 4.34
CA ALA A 379 17.38 15.63 4.74
C ALA A 379 18.71 14.86 4.73
N ARG A 380 18.65 13.53 4.69
CA ARG A 380 19.82 12.63 4.69
C ARG A 380 20.02 11.91 3.35
N GLN A 381 19.15 12.16 2.37
CA GLN A 381 19.22 11.57 1.04
C GLN A 381 20.54 11.86 0.32
N ARG A 382 21.06 13.09 0.46
CA ARG A 382 22.27 13.55 -0.21
C ARG A 382 23.21 14.24 0.78
N ARG A 383 24.51 14.12 0.53
CA ARG A 383 25.56 14.83 1.29
C ARG A 383 25.77 16.25 0.71
N PRO A 384 26.11 17.25 1.54
CA PRO A 384 26.11 17.21 3.00
C PRO A 384 24.68 17.08 3.56
N TRP A 385 24.52 16.35 4.66
CA TRP A 385 23.21 16.18 5.32
C TRP A 385 22.72 17.51 5.89
N ARG A 386 21.40 17.74 5.88
CA ARG A 386 20.77 18.99 6.32
C ARG A 386 19.78 18.79 7.48
N PRO A 387 20.22 18.33 8.67
CA PRO A 387 19.32 18.06 9.79
C PRO A 387 18.52 19.29 10.27
N GLU A 388 19.05 20.50 10.11
CA GLU A 388 18.33 21.74 10.41
C GLU A 388 17.12 21.97 9.50
N TRP A 389 17.19 21.56 8.22
CA TRP A 389 16.05 21.62 7.31
C TRP A 389 14.93 20.70 7.79
N ALA A 390 15.28 19.46 8.19
CA ALA A 390 14.31 18.52 8.74
C ALA A 390 13.67 19.07 10.02
N ARG A 391 14.47 19.65 10.93
CA ARG A 391 13.96 20.25 12.17
C ARG A 391 12.91 21.34 11.89
N ARG A 392 13.22 22.29 10.99
CA ARG A 392 12.27 23.36 10.61
C ARG A 392 11.00 22.81 9.95
N CYS A 393 11.12 21.83 9.05
CA CYS A 393 9.96 21.21 8.40
C CYS A 393 9.08 20.46 9.41
N ARG A 394 9.69 19.74 10.35
CA ARG A 394 8.97 19.03 11.44
C ARG A 394 8.20 20.01 12.33
N GLU A 395 8.84 21.13 12.71
CA GLU A 395 8.21 22.19 13.50
C GLU A 395 7.03 22.82 12.76
N ALA A 396 7.21 23.16 11.48
CA ALA A 396 6.18 23.74 10.63
C ALA A 396 5.01 22.77 10.38
N TYR A 397 5.29 21.50 10.10
CA TYR A 397 4.26 20.46 9.93
C TYR A 397 3.41 20.29 11.19
N CYS A 398 4.03 20.15 12.36
CA CYS A 398 3.27 20.03 13.60
C CYS A 398 2.47 21.30 13.91
N ALA A 399 2.99 22.49 13.59
CA ALA A 399 2.24 23.75 13.74
C ALA A 399 1.00 23.78 12.83
N GLY A 400 1.16 23.39 11.56
CA GLY A 400 0.05 23.28 10.62
C GLY A 400 -1.00 22.28 11.06
N TYR A 401 -0.57 21.12 11.56
CA TYR A 401 -1.48 20.12 12.12
C TYR A 401 -2.25 20.67 13.33
N ALA A 402 -1.55 21.32 14.26
CA ALA A 402 -2.15 21.89 15.47
C ALA A 402 -3.14 23.03 15.19
N SER A 403 -2.99 23.73 14.06
CA SER A 403 -3.87 24.85 13.68
C SER A 403 -5.33 24.42 13.45
N LEU A 404 -5.57 23.14 13.15
CA LEU A 404 -6.91 22.61 12.89
C LEU A 404 -7.31 21.50 13.87
N ALA A 405 -6.38 20.65 14.32
CA ALA A 405 -6.71 19.44 15.08
C ALA A 405 -7.24 19.70 16.51
N GLY A 406 -7.13 20.92 17.04
CA GLY A 406 -7.51 21.24 18.44
C GLY A 406 -6.52 20.73 19.50
N TRP A 407 -5.41 20.11 19.10
CA TRP A 407 -4.30 19.70 19.97
C TRP A 407 -2.98 19.79 19.21
N ASP A 408 -1.87 19.91 19.96
CA ASP A 408 -0.55 20.06 19.37
C ASP A 408 0.29 18.79 19.57
N PRO A 409 0.73 18.11 18.49
CA PRO A 409 1.62 16.95 18.57
C PRO A 409 2.90 17.22 19.35
N ARG A 410 3.42 18.46 19.31
CA ARG A 410 4.64 18.85 20.01
C ARG A 410 4.45 18.84 21.52
N LYS A 411 3.23 19.03 22.04
CA LYS A 411 2.94 18.98 23.48
C LYS A 411 2.79 17.55 24.02
N LYS A 412 2.68 16.55 23.14
CA LYS A 412 2.54 15.13 23.48
C LYS A 412 3.88 14.40 23.37
N HIS A 413 4.90 14.90 24.07
CA HIS A 413 6.30 14.47 23.94
C HIS A 413 6.51 12.96 24.13
N GLY A 414 5.94 12.38 25.19
CA GLY A 414 6.09 10.94 25.48
C GLY A 414 5.49 10.07 24.36
N LEU A 415 4.27 10.42 23.94
CA LEU A 415 3.57 9.72 22.87
C LEU A 415 4.32 9.81 21.54
N LEU A 416 4.73 11.02 21.14
CA LEU A 416 5.46 11.24 19.89
C LEU A 416 6.82 10.54 19.90
N ARG A 417 7.56 10.61 21.01
CA ARG A 417 8.86 9.93 21.16
C ARG A 417 8.71 8.42 21.00
N ALA A 418 7.69 7.80 21.62
CA ALA A 418 7.45 6.37 21.52
C ALA A 418 7.18 5.94 20.07
N TYR A 419 6.26 6.61 19.37
CA TYR A 419 5.93 6.28 17.98
C TYR A 419 7.08 6.56 17.00
N GLU A 420 7.84 7.65 17.18
CA GLU A 420 9.04 7.89 16.37
C GLU A 420 10.12 6.83 16.61
N THR A 421 10.25 6.35 17.85
CA THR A 421 11.20 5.28 18.22
C THR A 421 10.81 3.96 17.57
N ASP A 422 9.55 3.55 17.68
CA ASP A 422 9.06 2.32 17.05
C ASP A 422 9.22 2.35 15.53
N ARG A 423 8.92 3.50 14.89
CA ARG A 423 9.13 3.66 13.44
C ARG A 423 10.62 3.59 13.07
N ALA A 424 11.51 4.22 13.83
CA ALA A 424 12.95 4.15 13.58
C ALA A 424 13.51 2.72 13.74
N VAL A 425 13.01 1.96 14.72
CA VAL A 425 13.36 0.54 14.92
C VAL A 425 12.92 -0.30 13.72
N TYR A 426 11.69 -0.10 13.23
CA TYR A 426 11.20 -0.74 12.02
C TYR A 426 12.09 -0.42 10.81
N GLU A 427 12.44 0.86 10.62
CA GLU A 427 13.29 1.33 9.54
C GLU A 427 14.69 0.70 9.59
N VAL A 428 15.32 0.61 10.77
CA VAL A 428 16.61 -0.10 10.94
C VAL A 428 16.55 -1.52 10.42
N LEU A 429 15.53 -2.28 10.80
CA LEU A 429 15.35 -3.66 10.36
C LEU A 429 15.10 -3.75 8.85
N TYR A 430 14.29 -2.82 8.32
CA TYR A 430 13.97 -2.77 6.90
C TYR A 430 15.20 -2.46 6.05
N GLU A 431 15.95 -1.40 6.38
CA GLU A 431 17.13 -1.00 5.62
C GLU A 431 18.24 -2.05 5.70
N ALA A 432 18.47 -2.65 6.88
CA ALA A 432 19.47 -3.70 7.04
C ALA A 432 19.23 -4.91 6.11
N ARG A 433 17.97 -5.20 5.76
CA ARG A 433 17.59 -6.32 4.89
C ARG A 433 17.60 -5.97 3.41
N HIS A 434 17.16 -4.76 3.05
CA HIS A 434 16.87 -4.43 1.65
C HIS A 434 17.82 -3.39 1.05
N ARG A 435 18.38 -2.49 1.88
CA ARG A 435 19.26 -1.39 1.45
C ARG A 435 20.32 -1.10 2.51
N PRO A 436 21.32 -1.99 2.73
CA PRO A 436 22.29 -1.83 3.81
C PRO A 436 23.03 -0.49 3.80
N ASP A 437 23.28 0.08 2.62
CA ASP A 437 23.92 1.40 2.45
C ASP A 437 23.12 2.56 3.08
N TRP A 438 21.83 2.36 3.31
CA TRP A 438 20.93 3.34 3.91
C TRP A 438 20.81 3.21 5.42
N LEU A 439 21.33 2.13 6.02
CA LEU A 439 21.29 1.89 7.47
C LEU A 439 21.78 3.07 8.34
N PRO A 440 22.79 3.87 7.93
CA PRO A 440 23.20 5.04 8.71
C PRO A 440 22.10 6.09 8.92
N VAL A 441 21.08 6.13 8.05
CA VAL A 441 19.98 7.11 8.14
C VAL A 441 19.07 6.85 9.35
N PRO A 442 18.44 5.66 9.51
CA PRO A 442 17.66 5.37 10.70
C PRO A 442 18.54 5.24 11.96
N MET A 443 19.79 4.76 11.86
CA MET A 443 20.70 4.71 13.01
C MET A 443 21.00 6.09 13.61
N ALA A 444 21.15 7.13 12.79
CA ALA A 444 21.33 8.48 13.31
C ALA A 444 20.06 9.01 14.03
N ALA A 445 18.88 8.50 13.71
CA ALA A 445 17.67 8.80 14.46
C ALA A 445 17.62 8.02 15.79
N ILE A 446 18.05 6.75 15.78
CA ILE A 446 18.20 5.93 16.98
C ILE A 446 19.13 6.62 17.99
N GLU A 447 20.31 7.07 17.57
CA GLU A 447 21.25 7.82 18.41
C GLU A 447 20.58 9.04 19.06
N ARG A 448 19.89 9.86 18.25
CA ARG A 448 19.17 11.05 18.73
C ARG A 448 18.06 10.71 19.74
N LEU A 449 17.32 9.62 19.52
CA LEU A 449 16.18 9.21 20.35
C LEU A 449 16.63 8.52 21.65
N ALA A 450 17.79 7.87 21.63
CA ALA A 450 18.43 7.25 22.78
C ALA A 450 18.98 8.28 23.79
N VAL A 451 19.51 9.41 23.32
CA VAL A 451 20.11 10.45 24.19
C VAL A 451 19.07 11.20 25.04
N ARG A 452 17.81 11.30 24.59
CA ARG A 452 16.73 12.03 25.31
C ARG A 452 16.09 11.25 26.48
N GLY A 453 16.79 10.27 27.03
CA GLY A 453 16.31 9.39 28.10
C GLY A 453 17.06 9.54 29.44
N ALA A 454 17.85 10.60 29.61
CA ALA A 454 18.52 10.95 30.87
C ALA A 454 17.89 12.18 31.51
#